data_AF-A0AAV7YMS4-F1
#
_entry.id   AF-A0AAV7YMS4-F1
#
_cell.length_a   1.000
_cell.length_b   1.000
_cell.length_c   1.000
_cell.angle_alpha   90.00
_cell.angle_beta   90.00
_cell.angle_gamma   90.00
#
_symmetry.space_group_name_H-M   'P 1'
#
loop_
_entity.id
_entity.type
_entity.pdbx_description
1 polymer ?
#
loop_
_entity_poly.entity_id
_entity_poly.type
_entity_poly.pdbx_seq_one_letter_code
_entity_poly.pdbx_strand_id
1 'polypeptide(L)'
;MGKIRSFPKDKLQGAPHLTGFVGYKVGLTHIVRDVNRPGSDLHKKEIVEDVTIIETPPMIAVGLVGCKRTPKGLRAITTVWAQIISKECKRRFYKSWYKFKQKAFTKYTKTHFEGEGNKSKHKISKLKTHSEVVRLLAHTHKQT
;
A
#
# COMPACT_ATOMS: atom_id res chain seq x y z
N MET A 1 -7.80 -8.88 -7.03
CA MET A 1 -7.02 -7.63 -6.88
C MET A 1 -5.76 -7.76 -7.70
N GLY A 2 -5.43 -6.77 -8.53
CA GLY A 2 -4.22 -6.79 -9.34
C GLY A 2 -2.96 -6.80 -8.48
N LYS A 3 -1.95 -7.57 -8.88
CA LYS A 3 -0.63 -7.59 -8.22
C LYS A 3 0.32 -6.68 -9.00
N ILE A 4 0.90 -5.68 -8.32
CA ILE A 4 1.97 -4.87 -8.88
C ILE A 4 3.22 -5.75 -9.01
N ARG A 5 3.67 -5.96 -10.25
CA ARG A 5 4.87 -6.77 -10.55
C ARG A 5 6.14 -5.90 -10.54
N SER A 6 6.02 -4.65 -10.97
CA SER A 6 7.12 -3.70 -11.08
C SER A 6 6.70 -2.37 -10.49
N PHE A 7 7.51 -1.84 -9.58
CA PHE A 7 7.36 -0.49 -9.05
C PHE A 7 8.26 0.47 -9.84
N PRO A 8 7.99 1.79 -9.81
CA PRO A 8 8.92 2.79 -10.32
C PRO A 8 10.33 2.60 -9.76
N LYS A 9 11.35 2.94 -10.57
CA LYS A 9 12.74 2.91 -10.11
C LYS A 9 12.95 3.92 -8.99
N ASP A 10 13.70 3.52 -7.97
CA ASP A 10 14.00 4.37 -6.84
C ASP A 10 14.91 5.53 -7.26
N LYS A 11 14.66 6.71 -6.69
CA LYS A 11 15.47 7.92 -6.88
C LYS A 11 15.90 8.40 -5.50
N LEU A 12 17.20 8.40 -5.25
CA LEU A 12 17.77 8.81 -3.95
C LEU A 12 17.59 10.31 -3.66
N GLN A 13 17.30 11.11 -4.69
CA GLN A 13 17.05 12.54 -4.54
C GLN A 13 15.56 12.80 -4.32
N GLY A 14 15.24 13.50 -3.22
CA GLY A 14 13.89 13.94 -2.88
C GLY A 14 13.34 13.31 -1.60
N ALA A 15 12.13 13.73 -1.23
CA ALA A 15 11.44 13.20 -0.07
C ALA A 15 10.84 11.81 -0.36
N PRO A 16 10.76 10.91 0.63
CA PRO A 16 10.05 9.64 0.50
C PRO A 16 8.59 9.85 0.08
N HIS A 17 8.13 9.07 -0.90
CA HIS A 17 6.74 9.10 -1.39
C HIS A 17 6.21 7.69 -1.66
N LEU A 18 4.89 7.55 -1.70
CA LEU A 18 4.23 6.28 -2.04
C LEU A 18 4.15 6.12 -3.56
N THR A 19 4.34 4.89 -4.03
CA THR A 19 4.40 4.58 -5.48
C THR A 19 3.26 3.70 -5.96
N GLY A 20 2.26 3.46 -5.12
CA GLY A 20 1.09 2.67 -5.46
C GLY A 20 -0.09 3.00 -4.57
N PHE A 21 -1.29 2.94 -5.15
CA PHE A 21 -2.55 3.18 -4.47
C PHE A 21 -3.59 2.14 -4.93
N VAL A 22 -4.62 1.95 -4.11
CA VAL A 22 -5.71 1.01 -4.39
C VAL A 22 -7.01 1.80 -4.52
N GLY A 23 -7.60 1.76 -5.71
CA GLY A 23 -8.93 2.31 -5.95
C GLY A 23 -9.93 1.24 -6.39
N TYR A 24 -11.21 1.62 -6.39
CA TYR A 24 -12.35 0.81 -6.79
C TYR A 24 -13.05 1.50 -7.97
N LYS A 25 -13.24 0.80 -9.09
CA LYS A 25 -13.99 1.35 -10.21
C LYS A 25 -15.46 1.53 -9.80
N VAL A 26 -15.99 2.74 -9.98
CA VAL A 26 -17.40 3.05 -9.67
C VAL A 26 -18.22 3.25 -10.94
N GLY A 27 -17.64 3.84 -11.99
CA GLY A 27 -18.37 4.10 -13.22
C GLY A 27 -17.50 4.66 -14.34
N LEU A 28 -18.16 5.04 -15.43
CA LEU A 28 -17.58 5.70 -16.59
C LEU A 28 -18.52 6.85 -16.98
N THR A 29 -17.95 8.00 -17.30
CA THR A 29 -18.66 9.18 -17.81
C THR A 29 -17.82 9.84 -18.89
N HIS A 30 -18.33 10.86 -19.55
CA HIS A 30 -17.54 11.72 -20.42
C HIS A 30 -17.30 13.08 -19.75
N ILE A 31 -16.19 13.73 -20.10
CA ILE A 31 -15.90 15.12 -19.74
C ILE A 31 -15.73 15.96 -21.00
N VAL A 32 -16.01 17.25 -20.90
CA VAL A 32 -15.63 18.24 -21.90
C VAL A 32 -14.38 18.95 -21.42
N ARG A 33 -13.36 19.08 -22.27
CA ARG A 33 -12.15 19.85 -21.94
C ARG A 33 -11.58 20.57 -23.16
N ASP A 34 -10.91 21.68 -22.91
CA ASP A 34 -10.08 22.35 -23.90
C ASP A 34 -8.78 21.59 -24.16
N VAL A 35 -8.45 21.42 -25.44
CA VAL A 35 -7.21 20.79 -25.85
C VAL A 35 -6.11 21.82 -26.03
N ASN A 36 -5.10 21.77 -25.16
CA ASN A 36 -3.88 22.54 -25.31
C ASN A 36 -2.74 21.67 -25.88
N ARG A 37 -2.80 21.39 -27.18
CA ARG A 37 -1.75 20.65 -27.91
C ARG A 37 -1.31 21.39 -29.18
N PRO A 38 -0.30 22.28 -29.11
CA PRO A 38 0.20 23.02 -30.27
C PRO A 38 0.56 22.07 -31.43
N GLY A 39 0.18 22.44 -32.66
CA GLY A 39 0.40 21.64 -33.87
C GLY A 39 -0.65 20.55 -34.13
N SER A 40 -1.70 20.45 -33.31
CA SER A 40 -2.87 19.60 -33.58
C SER A 40 -4.03 20.43 -34.12
N ASP A 41 -4.80 19.89 -35.07
CA ASP A 41 -6.05 20.51 -35.59
C ASP A 41 -7.13 20.70 -34.50
N LEU A 42 -6.97 20.03 -33.37
CA LEU A 42 -7.83 20.11 -32.20
C LEU A 42 -7.37 21.17 -31.18
N HIS A 43 -6.24 21.86 -31.43
CA HIS A 43 -5.73 22.89 -30.51
C HIS A 43 -6.76 24.02 -30.33
N LYS A 44 -7.02 24.39 -29.06
CA LYS A 44 -8.02 25.40 -28.65
C LYS A 44 -9.46 25.06 -29.06
N LYS A 45 -9.77 23.78 -29.22
CA LYS A 45 -11.14 23.29 -29.37
C LYS A 45 -11.54 22.48 -28.13
N GLU A 46 -12.83 22.51 -27.84
CA GLU A 46 -13.46 21.61 -26.87
C GLU A 46 -13.60 20.22 -27.47
N ILE A 47 -13.22 19.19 -26.72
CA ILE A 47 -13.45 17.79 -27.09
C ILE A 47 -14.14 17.06 -25.94
N VAL A 48 -14.85 15.99 -26.29
CA VAL A 48 -15.45 15.05 -25.35
C VAL A 48 -14.52 13.85 -25.19
N GLU A 49 -14.11 13.55 -23.96
CA GLU A 49 -13.27 12.40 -23.62
C GLU A 49 -13.96 11.50 -22.59
N ASP A 50 -13.90 10.18 -22.82
CA ASP A 50 -14.37 9.19 -21.85
C ASP A 50 -13.40 9.07 -20.67
N VAL A 51 -13.94 9.11 -19.46
CA VAL A 51 -13.19 8.98 -18.21
C VAL A 51 -13.78 7.90 -17.32
N THR A 52 -12.92 7.14 -16.65
CA THR A 52 -13.33 6.15 -15.64
C THR A 52 -13.23 6.76 -14.25
N ILE A 53 -14.32 6.70 -13.49
CA ILE A 53 -14.36 7.16 -12.10
C ILE A 53 -13.86 6.02 -11.19
N ILE A 54 -12.82 6.31 -10.43
CA ILE A 54 -12.22 5.41 -9.45
C ILE A 54 -12.37 6.02 -8.07
N GLU A 55 -13.14 5.37 -7.19
CA GLU A 55 -13.22 5.72 -5.78
C GLU A 55 -11.96 5.26 -5.05
N THR A 56 -11.36 6.17 -4.31
CA THR A 56 -10.06 5.99 -3.66
C THR A 56 -10.19 6.24 -2.16
N PRO A 57 -10.80 5.32 -1.39
CA PRO A 57 -10.92 5.51 0.05
C PRO A 57 -9.53 5.57 0.70
N PRO A 58 -9.37 6.29 1.82
CA PRO A 58 -8.09 6.39 2.50
C PRO A 58 -7.46 5.01 2.80
N MET A 59 -6.15 4.91 2.55
CA MET A 59 -5.38 3.71 2.87
C MET A 59 -4.74 3.83 4.24
N ILE A 60 -4.89 2.80 5.06
CA ILE A 60 -4.34 2.73 6.42
C ILE A 60 -3.06 1.89 6.39
N ALA A 61 -1.96 2.49 6.85
CA ALA A 61 -0.69 1.82 7.05
C ALA A 61 -0.76 0.83 8.21
N VAL A 62 -0.34 -0.42 7.98
CA VAL A 62 -0.38 -1.51 8.98
C VAL A 62 0.96 -2.18 9.21
N GLY A 63 1.99 -1.86 8.41
CA GLY A 63 3.32 -2.40 8.63
C GLY A 63 4.33 -2.03 7.55
N LEU A 64 5.55 -2.53 7.70
CA LEU A 64 6.67 -2.37 6.78
C LEU A 64 7.30 -3.73 6.49
N VAL A 65 7.72 -3.94 5.25
CA VAL A 65 8.50 -5.11 4.82
C VAL A 65 9.80 -4.62 4.21
N GLY A 66 10.92 -5.11 4.71
CA GLY A 66 12.23 -4.90 4.09
C GLY A 66 12.60 -6.06 3.19
N CYS A 67 13.08 -5.73 2.01
CA CYS A 67 13.60 -6.67 1.03
C CYS A 67 15.09 -6.45 0.82
N LYS A 68 15.86 -7.55 0.75
CA LYS A 68 17.27 -7.55 0.36
C LYS A 68 17.41 -8.20 -1.01
N ARG A 69 18.34 -7.69 -1.83
CA ARG A 69 18.71 -8.35 -3.06
C ARG A 69 19.59 -9.56 -2.79
N THR A 70 19.19 -10.66 -3.40
CA THR A 70 19.95 -11.91 -3.44
C THR A 70 20.26 -12.22 -4.91
N PRO A 71 21.20 -13.11 -5.21
CA PRO A 71 21.47 -13.51 -6.60
C PRO A 71 20.22 -14.04 -7.34
N LYS A 72 19.24 -14.57 -6.61
CA LYS A 72 17.96 -15.07 -7.14
C LYS A 72 16.85 -13.99 -7.18
N GLY A 73 17.16 -12.74 -6.87
CA GLY A 73 16.23 -11.61 -6.83
C GLY A 73 15.95 -11.08 -5.42
N LEU A 74 14.88 -10.28 -5.27
CA LEU A 74 14.51 -9.65 -4.00
C LEU A 74 13.83 -10.65 -3.06
N ARG A 75 14.34 -10.74 -1.82
CA ARG A 75 13.78 -11.57 -0.75
C ARG A 75 13.39 -10.71 0.45
N ALA A 76 12.20 -10.97 1.01
CA ALA A 76 11.77 -10.34 2.26
C ALA A 76 12.64 -10.82 3.43
N ILE A 77 13.14 -9.88 4.24
CA ILE A 77 14.01 -10.15 5.39
C ILE A 77 13.20 -10.18 6.68
N THR A 78 12.41 -9.13 6.89
CA THR A 78 11.69 -8.90 8.15
C THR A 78 10.47 -8.05 7.85
N THR A 79 9.39 -8.35 8.56
CA THR A 79 8.15 -7.57 8.55
C THR A 79 7.93 -6.99 9.94
N VAL A 80 7.63 -5.70 10.00
CA VAL A 80 7.22 -5.00 11.21
C VAL A 80 5.77 -4.61 11.04
N TRP A 81 4.92 -4.94 12.01
CA TRP A 81 3.51 -4.58 11.97
C TRP A 81 3.23 -3.43 12.94
N ALA A 82 2.16 -2.70 12.70
CA ALA A 82 1.63 -1.72 13.63
C ALA A 82 1.24 -2.40 14.95
N GLN A 83 1.32 -1.65 16.05
CA GLN A 83 0.99 -2.14 17.39
C GLN A 83 -0.48 -2.56 17.48
N ILE A 84 -1.37 -1.71 16.97
CA ILE A 84 -2.81 -1.94 16.89
C ILE A 84 -3.18 -2.11 15.42
N ILE A 85 -3.87 -3.19 15.11
CA ILE A 85 -4.33 -3.50 13.75
C ILE A 85 -5.85 -3.52 13.74
N SER A 86 -6.44 -2.81 12.79
CA SER A 86 -7.89 -2.69 12.59
C SER A 86 -8.54 -4.07 12.36
N LYS A 87 -9.81 -4.19 12.75
CA LYS A 87 -10.61 -5.42 12.51
C LYS A 87 -10.73 -5.72 11.02
N GLU A 88 -10.84 -4.70 10.18
CA GLU A 88 -10.89 -4.82 8.72
C GLU A 88 -9.64 -5.46 8.13
N CYS A 89 -8.46 -5.06 8.61
CA CYS A 89 -7.21 -5.69 8.21
C CYS A 89 -7.16 -7.14 8.71
N LYS A 90 -7.51 -7.39 9.98
CA LYS A 90 -7.58 -8.74 10.55
C LYS A 90 -8.50 -9.67 9.75
N ARG A 91 -9.59 -9.16 9.18
CA ARG A 91 -10.52 -9.93 8.33
C ARG A 91 -9.83 -10.58 7.13
N ARG A 92 -8.78 -9.95 6.59
CA ARG A 92 -8.00 -10.49 5.46
C ARG A 92 -7.20 -11.76 5.80
N PHE A 93 -7.01 -12.06 7.09
CA PHE A 93 -6.30 -13.26 7.56
C PHE A 93 -7.21 -14.46 7.80
N TYR A 94 -8.53 -14.31 7.57
CA TYR A 94 -9.49 -15.38 7.76
C TYR A 94 -10.35 -15.57 6.51
N LYS A 95 -10.39 -16.80 5.98
CA LYS A 95 -11.36 -17.17 4.95
C LYS A 95 -12.80 -17.16 5.48
N SER A 96 -13.00 -17.59 6.73
CA SER A 96 -14.32 -17.61 7.39
C SER A 96 -14.28 -16.87 8.72
N TRP A 97 -14.44 -15.55 8.68
CA TRP A 97 -14.28 -14.67 9.84
C TRP A 97 -15.13 -15.06 11.05
N TYR A 98 -16.42 -15.37 10.84
CA TYR A 98 -17.37 -15.66 11.91
C TYR A 98 -17.22 -17.07 12.53
N LYS A 99 -16.60 -18.02 11.81
CA LYS A 99 -16.37 -19.38 12.32
C LYS A 99 -15.14 -19.48 13.23
N PHE A 100 -14.17 -18.59 13.08
CA PHE A 100 -12.92 -18.63 13.82
C PHE A 100 -12.91 -17.66 15.02
N LYS A 101 -12.07 -17.97 16.02
CA LYS A 101 -11.91 -17.16 17.24
C LYS A 101 -11.18 -15.82 17.04
N GLN A 102 -10.93 -15.39 15.79
CA GLN A 102 -10.36 -14.07 15.44
C GLN A 102 -9.08 -13.67 16.19
N LYS A 103 -8.21 -14.64 16.54
CA LYS A 103 -6.98 -14.45 17.33
C LYS A 103 -5.79 -13.79 16.59
N ALA A 104 -5.95 -13.31 15.36
CA ALA A 104 -4.88 -12.70 14.59
C ALA A 104 -4.28 -11.49 15.32
N PHE A 105 -2.95 -11.46 15.40
CA PHE A 105 -2.16 -10.42 16.08
C PHE A 105 -2.38 -10.25 17.58
N THR A 106 -3.21 -11.07 18.24
CA THR A 106 -3.46 -10.96 19.70
C THR A 106 -2.16 -11.04 20.52
N LYS A 107 -1.32 -12.05 20.26
CA LYS A 107 0.00 -12.18 20.91
C LYS A 107 0.92 -11.01 20.54
N TYR A 108 0.95 -10.63 19.26
CA TYR A 108 1.82 -9.56 18.78
C TYR A 108 1.52 -8.23 19.47
N THR A 109 0.24 -7.86 19.56
CA THR A 109 -0.23 -6.65 20.24
C THR A 109 0.04 -6.72 21.74
N LYS A 110 -0.25 -7.87 22.40
CA LYS A 110 0.03 -8.09 23.83
C LYS A 110 1.51 -7.86 24.16
N THR A 111 2.41 -8.45 23.38
CA THR A 111 3.86 -8.30 23.52
C THR A 111 4.34 -6.84 23.43
N HIS A 112 3.72 -6.03 22.57
CA HIS A 112 4.06 -4.61 22.46
C HIS A 112 3.61 -3.80 23.69
N PHE A 113 2.48 -4.13 24.30
CA PHE A 113 1.98 -3.44 25.50
C PHE A 113 2.70 -3.87 26.78
N GLU A 114 3.12 -5.13 26.89
CA GLU A 114 3.76 -5.69 28.10
C GLU A 114 5.27 -5.41 28.21
N GLY A 115 5.82 -4.51 27.39
CA GLY A 115 7.19 -3.98 27.57
C GLY A 115 8.28 -4.55 26.65
N GLU A 116 7.97 -5.49 25.74
CA GLU A 116 8.95 -5.98 24.75
C GLU A 116 9.07 -5.07 23.49
N GLY A 117 8.89 -3.76 23.64
CA GLY A 117 9.08 -2.77 22.56
C GLY A 117 10.48 -2.83 21.90
N ASN A 118 11.46 -3.39 22.60
CA ASN A 118 12.82 -3.63 22.11
C ASN A 118 12.86 -4.56 20.88
N LYS A 119 11.97 -5.55 20.77
CA LYS A 119 11.94 -6.46 19.61
C LYS A 119 11.58 -5.74 18.32
N SER A 120 10.65 -4.80 18.39
CA SER A 120 10.23 -4.01 17.23
C SER A 120 11.28 -2.98 16.84
N LYS A 121 11.91 -2.32 17.82
CA LYS A 121 13.08 -1.45 17.58
C LYS A 121 14.23 -2.20 16.90
N HIS A 122 14.55 -3.41 17.37
CA HIS A 122 15.57 -4.26 16.75
C HIS A 122 15.21 -4.64 15.31
N LYS A 123 13.95 -5.02 15.05
CA LYS A 123 13.48 -5.29 13.68
C LYS A 123 13.58 -4.06 12.78
N ILE A 124 13.25 -2.87 13.28
CA ILE A 124 13.39 -1.62 12.53
C ILE A 124 14.88 -1.32 12.24
N SER A 125 15.77 -1.53 13.20
CA SER A 125 17.22 -1.40 12.99
C SER A 125 17.72 -2.37 11.90
N LYS A 126 17.24 -3.61 11.93
CA LYS A 126 17.53 -4.63 10.90
C LYS A 126 17.02 -4.23 9.51
N LEU A 127 15.84 -3.59 9.43
CA LEU A 127 15.33 -3.03 8.18
C LEU A 127 16.29 -1.95 7.66
N LYS A 128 16.59 -0.93 8.48
CA LYS A 128 17.46 0.18 8.08
C LYS A 128 18.83 -0.27 7.56
N THR A 129 19.41 -1.29 8.17
CA THR A 129 20.78 -1.76 7.88
C THR A 129 20.86 -2.76 6.72
N HIS A 130 19.88 -3.66 6.58
CA HIS A 130 20.00 -4.79 5.67
C HIS A 130 19.04 -4.74 4.47
N SER A 131 18.04 -3.86 4.48
CA SER A 131 17.09 -3.75 3.38
C SER A 131 17.58 -2.78 2.32
N GLU A 132 17.52 -3.22 1.06
CA GLU A 132 17.74 -2.36 -0.11
C GLU A 132 16.44 -1.70 -0.56
N VAL A 133 15.30 -2.37 -0.33
CA VAL A 133 13.97 -1.84 -0.64
C VAL A 133 13.06 -1.99 0.57
N VAL A 134 12.37 -0.91 0.94
CA VAL A 134 11.34 -0.92 1.99
C VAL A 134 9.97 -0.74 1.35
N ARG A 135 9.00 -1.58 1.73
CA ARG A 135 7.61 -1.51 1.28
C ARG A 135 6.68 -1.25 2.45
N LEU A 136 5.80 -0.28 2.30
CA LEU A 136 4.69 -0.05 3.22
C LEU A 136 3.58 -1.08 2.95
N LEU A 137 3.17 -1.79 3.99
CA LEU A 137 1.96 -2.59 4.00
C LEU A 137 0.81 -1.67 4.37
N ALA A 138 -0.12 -1.49 3.45
CA ALA A 138 -1.32 -0.70 3.66
C ALA A 138 -2.55 -1.47 3.20
N HIS A 139 -3.69 -1.20 3.82
CA HIS A 139 -4.98 -1.70 3.38
C HIS A 139 -5.97 -0.56 3.19
N THR A 140 -6.89 -0.73 2.27
CA THR A 140 -8.03 0.17 2.12
C THR A 140 -8.97 0.02 3.31
N HIS A 141 -9.48 1.15 3.79
CA HIS A 141 -10.69 1.17 4.60
C HIS A 141 -11.87 0.85 3.69
N LYS A 142 -12.62 -0.21 4.00
CA LYS A 142 -13.87 -0.49 3.27
C LYS A 142 -14.99 0.05 4.14
N GLN A 143 -15.54 1.20 3.75
CA GLN A 143 -16.86 1.59 4.22
C GLN A 143 -17.84 0.56 3.63
N THR A 144 -18.36 -0.30 4.50
CA THR A 144 -19.48 -1.20 4.25
C THR A 144 -20.54 -0.87 5.26
#